data_AF-A0A0P6Y9G5-F1
#
_entry.id   AF-A0A0P6Y9G5-F1
#
_cell.length_a   1.000
_cell.length_b   1.000
_cell.length_c   1.000
_cell.angle_alpha   90.00
_cell.angle_beta   90.00
_cell.angle_gamma   90.00
#
_symmetry.space_group_name_H-M   'P 1'
#
loop_
_entity.id
_entity.type
_entity.pdbx_description
1 polymer ?
#
loop_
_entity_poly.entity_id
_entity_poly.type
_entity_poly.pdbx_seq_one_letter_code
_entity_poly.pdbx_strand_id
1 'polypeptide(L)'
;MVLLLVVANGMRSANVKQWVTLIQSGLYLASITFLVASGFSLIFGLMDVLNFAHGTILMFGAYAGYTVFANPRLFLNTMPLVVVMFGVAWAVGMGAAWRATGWRRWLALAALGLFLWLGWRHIPLEALRAFAGTSVGGAVPTAEAQEPLGRMLMRVLWLVAAGATLGVLLPPLHVRAGVRRRVWLALGVLLGAAVMVLPARTALEQGILALPTDVRFVIALLVGAGTGAVLGALLEWGLIRPLYARPIYQILLTLGLVFVGAELVKLVWGQAAYPPMPAPSLFAERCTSASFAAWLSEHCSAVKVLGRNVPTYRLFVVGIALATFLAVGLLLQRTRLGLIIRAGVEDDSMVQALGIDVRRVFTLVFALGSALAALGGVVLAPVEGLDPGMGFRFLLAAVIAVVIGGMGRYSGAALGALLVGLGRAMFDFWGAVGYPLPGGHTWYFSPTVAEASTVIIMAIVLLIRPSGLLGESDE
;
A
#
# COMPACT_ATOMS: atom_id res chain seq x y z
N MET A 1 -17.17 -30.88 -11.14
CA MET A 1 -18.49 -31.09 -11.78
C MET A 1 -19.66 -30.59 -10.92
N VAL A 2 -19.81 -31.05 -9.67
CA VAL A 2 -20.89 -30.60 -8.75
C VAL A 2 -20.92 -29.07 -8.56
N LEU A 3 -19.75 -28.45 -8.32
CA LEU A 3 -19.63 -27.00 -8.14
C LEU A 3 -20.17 -26.20 -9.35
N LEU A 4 -19.83 -26.63 -10.56
CA LEU A 4 -20.25 -25.96 -11.81
C LEU A 4 -21.75 -26.09 -12.04
N LEU A 5 -22.35 -27.23 -11.70
CA LEU A 5 -23.79 -27.45 -11.81
C LEU A 5 -24.57 -26.62 -10.80
N VAL A 6 -24.08 -26.53 -9.55
CA VAL A 6 -24.68 -25.67 -8.50
C VAL A 6 -24.61 -24.20 -8.90
N VAL A 7 -23.47 -23.75 -9.42
CA VAL A 7 -23.29 -22.39 -9.93
C VAL A 7 -24.23 -22.11 -11.10
N ALA A 8 -24.28 -22.99 -12.11
CA ALA A 8 -25.12 -22.83 -13.29
C ALA A 8 -26.62 -22.77 -12.93
N ASN A 9 -27.07 -23.58 -11.98
CA ASN A 9 -28.46 -23.58 -11.56
C ASN A 9 -28.81 -22.40 -10.64
N GLY A 10 -27.89 -21.98 -9.76
CA GLY A 10 -28.02 -20.76 -8.98
C GLY A 10 -28.17 -19.52 -9.87
N MET A 11 -27.38 -19.42 -10.94
CA MET A 11 -27.51 -18.31 -11.90
C MET A 11 -28.88 -18.29 -12.58
N ARG A 12 -29.49 -19.44 -12.87
CA ARG A 12 -30.83 -19.51 -13.48
C ARG A 12 -31.95 -19.11 -12.53
N SER A 13 -31.79 -19.32 -11.23
CA SER A 13 -32.80 -18.99 -10.22
C SER A 13 -32.66 -17.58 -9.64
N ALA A 14 -31.61 -16.84 -10.03
CA ALA A 14 -31.34 -15.52 -9.47
C ALA A 14 -32.33 -14.44 -9.99
N ASN A 15 -32.96 -13.75 -9.04
CA ASN A 15 -33.82 -12.60 -9.30
C ASN A 15 -33.02 -11.36 -9.72
N VAL A 16 -33.66 -10.38 -10.37
CA VAL A 16 -33.01 -9.14 -10.84
C VAL A 16 -32.23 -8.42 -9.73
N LYS A 17 -32.79 -8.32 -8.51
CA LYS A 17 -32.10 -7.69 -7.36
C LYS A 17 -30.83 -8.45 -6.93
N GLN A 18 -30.81 -9.77 -7.10
CA GLN A 18 -29.67 -10.62 -6.79
C GLN A 18 -28.57 -10.42 -7.85
N TRP A 19 -28.94 -10.38 -9.12
CA TRP A 19 -28.02 -10.04 -10.22
C TRP A 19 -27.38 -8.67 -10.05
N VAL A 20 -28.16 -7.64 -9.67
CA VAL A 20 -27.62 -6.31 -9.37
C VAL A 20 -26.58 -6.38 -8.25
N THR A 21 -26.88 -7.11 -7.17
CA THR A 21 -25.96 -7.26 -6.03
C THR A 21 -24.67 -7.96 -6.45
N LEU A 22 -24.77 -9.02 -7.25
CA LEU A 22 -23.63 -9.80 -7.74
C LEU A 22 -22.74 -8.96 -8.66
N ILE A 23 -23.32 -8.33 -9.68
CA ILE A 23 -22.57 -7.50 -10.64
C ILE A 23 -21.89 -6.34 -9.93
N GLN A 24 -22.62 -5.65 -9.05
CA GLN A 24 -22.08 -4.54 -8.27
C GLN A 24 -20.91 -4.97 -7.38
N SER A 25 -21.09 -6.06 -6.62
CA SER A 25 -20.06 -6.56 -5.71
C SER A 25 -18.84 -7.07 -6.49
N GLY A 26 -19.07 -7.72 -7.64
CA GLY A 26 -18.01 -8.20 -8.52
C GLY A 26 -17.24 -7.07 -9.20
N LEU A 27 -17.90 -6.01 -9.65
CA LEU A 27 -17.24 -4.82 -10.17
C LEU A 27 -16.41 -4.11 -9.10
N TYR A 28 -16.91 -4.04 -7.87
CA TYR A 28 -16.17 -3.49 -6.73
C TYR A 28 -14.90 -4.32 -6.44
N LEU A 29 -15.03 -5.65 -6.31
CA LEU A 29 -13.88 -6.53 -6.08
C LEU A 29 -12.89 -6.51 -7.26
N ALA A 30 -13.39 -6.45 -8.49
CA ALA A 30 -12.59 -6.30 -9.69
C ALA A 30 -11.81 -4.99 -9.69
N SER A 31 -12.43 -3.90 -9.24
CA SER A 31 -11.82 -2.57 -9.20
C SER A 31 -10.65 -2.52 -8.21
N ILE A 32 -10.82 -3.08 -7.02
CA ILE A 32 -9.73 -3.15 -6.04
C ILE A 32 -8.63 -4.07 -6.54
N THR A 33 -8.98 -5.27 -7.01
CA THR A 33 -8.02 -6.22 -7.57
C THR A 33 -7.25 -5.58 -8.73
N PHE A 34 -7.93 -4.82 -9.59
CA PHE A 34 -7.32 -4.11 -10.69
C PHE A 34 -6.36 -3.01 -10.24
N LEU A 35 -6.70 -2.20 -9.23
CA LEU A 35 -5.77 -1.17 -8.73
C LEU A 35 -4.43 -1.79 -8.30
N VAL A 36 -4.48 -2.94 -7.63
CA VAL A 36 -3.27 -3.69 -7.22
C VAL A 36 -2.59 -4.37 -8.41
N ALA A 37 -3.37 -5.06 -9.26
CA ALA A 37 -2.87 -5.78 -10.43
C ALA A 37 -2.27 -4.84 -11.48
N SER A 38 -2.78 -3.62 -11.61
CA SER A 38 -2.30 -2.63 -12.56
C SER A 38 -0.88 -2.18 -12.26
N GLY A 39 -0.54 -2.02 -10.97
CA GLY A 39 0.82 -1.71 -10.53
C GLY A 39 1.78 -2.87 -10.76
N PHE A 40 1.35 -4.10 -10.45
CA PHE A 40 2.13 -5.31 -10.70
C PHE A 40 2.34 -5.56 -12.19
N SER A 41 1.29 -5.45 -13.00
CA SER A 41 1.32 -5.60 -14.46
C SER A 41 2.20 -4.56 -15.13
N LEU A 42 2.19 -3.31 -14.64
CA LEU A 42 3.07 -2.26 -15.14
C LEU A 42 4.56 -2.59 -14.89
N ILE A 43 4.90 -3.07 -13.70
CA ILE A 43 6.30 -3.41 -13.35
C ILE A 43 6.75 -4.65 -14.11
N PHE A 44 5.95 -5.73 -14.03
CA PHE A 44 6.28 -6.99 -14.68
C PHE A 44 6.28 -6.84 -16.19
N GLY A 45 5.21 -6.29 -16.78
CA GLY A 45 5.06 -6.25 -18.23
C GLY A 45 5.99 -5.30 -18.96
N LEU A 46 6.77 -4.50 -18.22
CA LEU A 46 7.81 -3.66 -18.79
C LEU A 46 9.21 -4.21 -18.49
N MET A 47 9.47 -4.77 -17.31
CA MET A 47 10.85 -5.10 -16.91
C MET A 47 11.08 -6.60 -16.67
N ASP A 48 10.05 -7.44 -16.83
CA ASP A 48 10.03 -8.86 -16.44
C ASP A 48 10.47 -9.09 -14.99
N VAL A 49 10.18 -8.09 -14.14
CA VAL A 49 10.49 -8.14 -12.72
C VAL A 49 9.27 -8.60 -11.94
N LEU A 50 9.34 -9.84 -11.45
CA LEU A 50 8.39 -10.37 -10.48
C LEU A 50 8.68 -9.80 -9.08
N ASN A 51 7.84 -8.87 -8.61
CA ASN A 51 7.99 -8.24 -7.31
C ASN A 51 6.87 -8.68 -6.35
N PHE A 52 7.14 -9.69 -5.51
CA PHE A 52 6.18 -10.13 -4.49
C PHE A 52 6.00 -9.13 -3.34
N ALA A 53 6.93 -8.19 -3.14
CA ALA A 53 6.78 -7.15 -2.11
C ALA A 53 5.68 -6.13 -2.44
N HIS A 54 5.02 -6.24 -3.61
CA HIS A 54 3.92 -5.36 -3.98
C HIS A 54 2.77 -5.36 -2.95
N GLY A 55 2.48 -6.52 -2.35
CA GLY A 55 1.47 -6.64 -1.30
C GLY A 55 1.82 -5.89 -0.02
N THR A 56 3.10 -5.84 0.36
CA THR A 56 3.54 -5.08 1.54
C THR A 56 3.55 -3.58 1.26
N ILE A 57 3.91 -3.17 0.05
CA ILE A 57 3.79 -1.76 -0.39
C ILE A 57 2.34 -1.28 -0.29
N LEU A 58 1.38 -2.11 -0.72
CA LEU A 58 -0.05 -1.83 -0.56
C LEU A 58 -0.40 -1.59 0.90
N MET A 59 0.05 -2.46 1.80
CA MET A 59 -0.19 -2.31 3.25
C MET A 59 0.42 -1.02 3.79
N PHE A 60 1.69 -0.74 3.49
CA PHE A 60 2.33 0.51 3.95
C PHE A 60 1.57 1.74 3.47
N GLY A 61 1.10 1.75 2.22
CA GLY A 61 0.26 2.81 1.69
C GLY A 61 -1.07 2.96 2.44
N ALA A 62 -1.78 1.85 2.64
CA ALA A 62 -3.06 1.82 3.34
C ALA A 62 -2.96 2.31 4.79
N TYR A 63 -1.98 1.76 5.54
CA TYR A 63 -1.72 2.14 6.92
C TYR A 63 -1.21 3.58 7.05
N ALA A 64 -0.35 4.05 6.14
CA ALA A 64 0.09 5.44 6.12
C ALA A 64 -1.08 6.40 5.85
N GLY A 65 -1.93 6.11 4.86
CA GLY A 65 -3.13 6.90 4.55
C GLY A 65 -4.11 6.94 5.73
N TYR A 66 -4.43 5.79 6.30
CA TYR A 66 -5.31 5.68 7.48
C TYR A 66 -4.76 6.44 8.68
N THR A 67 -3.44 6.39 8.89
CA THR A 67 -2.78 7.12 9.98
C THR A 67 -2.96 8.62 9.80
N VAL A 68 -2.71 9.19 8.61
CA VAL A 68 -2.93 10.64 8.42
C VAL A 68 -4.41 11.02 8.56
N PHE A 69 -5.31 10.14 8.12
CA PHE A 69 -6.75 10.38 8.19
C PHE A 69 -7.30 10.37 9.63
N ALA A 70 -7.00 9.30 10.37
CA ALA A 70 -7.65 9.02 11.65
C ALA A 70 -6.78 9.38 12.87
N ASN A 71 -5.45 9.28 12.76
CA ASN A 71 -4.55 9.46 13.90
C ASN A 71 -3.15 9.91 13.45
N PRO A 72 -2.95 11.21 13.13
CA PRO A 72 -1.67 11.71 12.61
C PRO A 72 -0.53 11.67 13.64
N ARG A 73 -0.81 11.29 14.91
CA ARG A 73 0.17 11.21 16.00
C ARG A 73 1.37 10.35 15.68
N LEU A 74 1.18 9.21 15.02
CA LEU A 74 2.29 8.30 14.73
C LEU A 74 3.36 9.03 13.91
N PHE A 75 2.98 9.75 12.86
CA PHE A 75 3.92 10.53 12.07
C PHE A 75 4.54 11.65 12.89
N LEU A 76 3.73 12.43 13.61
CA LEU A 76 4.22 13.55 14.40
C LEU A 76 5.19 13.11 15.51
N ASN A 77 4.95 11.97 16.14
CA ASN A 77 5.79 11.41 17.21
C ASN A 77 7.04 10.70 16.69
N THR A 78 7.01 10.18 15.46
CA THR A 78 8.17 9.53 14.82
C THR A 78 9.05 10.51 14.05
N MET A 79 8.54 11.66 13.58
CA MET A 79 9.34 12.69 12.90
C MET A 79 10.64 13.04 13.65
N PRO A 80 10.67 13.10 14.98
CA PRO A 80 11.91 13.45 15.70
C PRO A 80 12.96 12.34 15.74
N LEU A 81 12.64 11.11 15.33
CA LEU A 81 13.65 10.09 15.03
C LEU A 81 14.54 10.49 13.84
N VAL A 82 14.07 11.38 12.96
CA VAL A 82 14.90 11.98 11.91
C VAL A 82 16.07 12.77 12.50
N VAL A 83 15.87 13.44 13.64
CA VAL A 83 16.94 14.14 14.37
C VAL A 83 18.01 13.15 14.83
N VAL A 84 17.60 11.97 15.27
CA VAL A 84 18.48 10.86 15.67
C VAL A 84 19.29 10.35 14.48
N MET A 85 18.62 10.09 13.35
CA MET A 85 19.30 9.66 12.12
C MET A 85 20.31 10.69 11.62
N PHE A 86 19.97 11.98 11.71
CA PHE A 86 20.90 13.07 11.41
C PHE A 86 22.11 13.04 12.36
N GLY A 87 21.89 12.86 13.67
CA GLY A 87 22.96 12.75 14.66
C GLY A 87 23.92 11.59 14.38
N VAL A 88 23.40 10.42 14.00
CA VAL A 88 24.21 9.26 13.56
C VAL A 88 25.02 9.62 12.31
N ALA A 89 24.35 10.11 11.27
CA ALA A 89 24.99 10.46 10.00
C ALA A 89 26.07 11.53 10.19
N TRP A 90 25.84 12.47 11.12
CA TRP A 90 26.79 13.52 11.45
C TRP A 90 28.02 13.00 12.18
N ALA A 91 27.84 12.14 13.18
CA ALA A 91 28.94 11.48 13.86
C ALA A 91 29.76 10.58 12.92
N VAL A 92 29.12 9.81 12.04
CA VAL A 92 29.80 9.00 11.01
C VAL A 92 30.57 9.90 10.02
N GLY A 93 29.96 11.02 9.61
CA GLY A 93 30.52 11.95 8.63
C GLY A 93 31.69 12.78 9.17
N MET A 94 31.71 13.12 10.45
CA MET A 94 32.86 13.74 11.15
C MET A 94 33.97 12.75 11.49
N GLY A 95 33.90 11.54 10.94
CA GLY A 95 34.67 10.35 11.32
C GLY A 95 36.18 10.41 11.15
N ALA A 96 36.88 11.54 11.27
CA ALA A 96 38.34 11.59 11.44
C ALA A 96 38.77 12.10 12.83
N ALA A 97 38.03 13.05 13.43
CA ALA A 97 38.51 13.73 14.64
C ALA A 97 38.07 13.08 15.96
N TRP A 98 37.01 12.26 15.97
CA TRP A 98 36.36 11.78 17.20
C TRP A 98 36.31 10.26 17.33
N ARG A 99 37.06 9.51 16.51
CA ARG A 99 37.00 8.04 16.50
C ARG A 99 37.43 7.44 17.83
N ALA A 100 36.61 6.55 18.34
CA ALA A 100 36.99 5.68 19.44
C ALA A 100 37.83 4.52 18.88
N THR A 101 39.12 4.47 19.25
CA THR A 101 40.04 3.35 18.96
C THR A 101 40.66 2.85 20.27
N GLY A 102 41.00 1.56 20.31
CA GLY A 102 41.54 0.92 21.52
C GLY A 102 40.56 0.99 22.72
N TRP A 103 41.07 1.37 23.89
CA TRP A 103 40.30 1.46 25.14
C TRP A 103 39.11 2.44 25.07
N ARG A 104 39.22 3.51 24.25
CA ARG A 104 38.13 4.47 24.04
C ARG A 104 36.89 3.82 23.41
N ARG A 105 37.02 2.69 22.69
CA ARG A 105 35.87 1.94 22.15
C ARG A 105 35.02 1.35 23.26
N TRP A 106 35.65 0.81 24.30
CA TRP A 106 34.94 0.25 25.44
C TRP A 106 34.18 1.34 26.21
N LEU A 107 34.77 2.52 26.36
CA LEU A 107 34.05 3.69 26.90
C LEU A 107 32.87 4.11 26.02
N ALA A 108 33.05 4.17 24.70
CA ALA A 108 31.98 4.53 23.77
C ALA A 108 30.85 3.49 23.76
N LEU A 109 31.17 2.19 23.89
CA LEU A 109 30.19 1.11 24.05
C LEU A 109 29.46 1.18 25.39
N ALA A 110 30.18 1.48 26.48
CA ALA A 110 29.57 1.70 27.79
C ALA A 110 28.64 2.93 27.79
N ALA A 111 29.05 4.02 27.13
CA ALA A 111 28.22 5.21 26.95
C ALA A 111 27.01 4.94 26.05
N LEU A 112 27.17 4.19 24.95
CA LEU A 112 26.06 3.74 24.10
C LEU A 112 25.07 2.90 24.92
N GLY A 113 25.56 1.92 25.69
CA GLY A 113 24.75 1.11 26.59
C GLY A 113 24.00 1.94 27.63
N LEU A 114 24.67 2.93 28.24
CA LEU A 114 24.07 3.86 29.19
C LEU A 114 22.99 4.73 28.54
N PHE A 115 23.25 5.31 27.36
CA PHE A 115 22.29 6.15 26.65
C PHE A 115 21.09 5.35 26.14
N LEU A 116 21.30 4.12 25.66
CA LEU A 116 20.21 3.23 25.31
C LEU A 116 19.41 2.81 26.54
N TRP A 117 20.06 2.53 27.68
CA TRP A 117 19.38 2.15 28.93
C TRP A 117 18.57 3.32 29.53
N LEU A 118 19.14 4.51 29.58
CA LEU A 118 18.46 5.74 30.01
C LEU A 118 17.33 6.11 29.04
N GLY A 119 17.57 5.98 27.73
CA GLY A 119 16.55 6.17 26.70
C GLY A 119 15.41 5.18 26.84
N TRP A 120 15.70 3.89 27.00
CA TRP A 120 14.71 2.81 27.09
C TRP A 120 13.76 2.97 28.28
N ARG A 121 14.26 3.41 29.44
CA ARG A 121 13.42 3.74 30.61
C ARG A 121 12.36 4.81 30.33
N HIS A 122 12.60 5.66 29.33
CA HIS A 122 11.71 6.76 28.95
C HIS A 122 11.01 6.55 27.59
N ILE A 123 11.12 5.36 27.00
CA ILE A 123 10.39 4.98 25.77
C ILE A 123 9.24 4.05 26.17
N PRO A 124 8.03 4.57 26.42
CA PRO A 124 6.85 3.73 26.44
C PRO A 124 6.61 3.21 25.02
N LEU A 125 7.03 1.98 24.73
CA LEU A 125 6.74 1.32 23.44
C LEU A 125 5.23 1.27 23.17
N GLU A 126 4.42 1.26 24.22
CA GLU A 126 2.96 1.35 24.16
C GLU A 126 2.46 2.69 23.62
N ALA A 127 3.16 3.81 23.88
CA ALA A 127 2.81 5.12 23.33
C ALA A 127 3.29 5.32 21.88
N LEU A 128 4.18 4.45 21.39
CA LEU A 128 4.65 4.43 20.00
C LEU A 128 3.79 3.53 19.10
N ARG A 129 3.08 2.55 19.66
CA ARG A 129 2.08 1.79 18.91
C ARG A 129 0.92 2.74 18.63
N ALA A 130 0.68 3.02 17.35
CA ALA A 130 -0.33 3.98 16.91
C ALA A 130 -1.75 3.72 17.46
N PHE A 131 -1.99 2.51 17.98
CA PHE A 131 -3.27 2.06 18.50
C PHE A 131 -3.00 1.12 19.68
N ALA A 132 -2.71 1.67 20.86
CA ALA A 132 -3.35 1.09 22.03
C ALA A 132 -4.85 1.17 21.72
N GLY A 133 -5.47 0.04 21.39
CA GLY A 133 -6.90 0.02 21.15
C GLY A 133 -7.56 0.67 22.35
N THR A 134 -8.20 1.81 22.15
CA THR A 134 -9.39 2.11 22.93
C THR A 134 -10.36 1.01 22.56
N SER A 135 -10.32 -0.08 23.33
CA SER A 135 -11.40 -1.04 23.35
C SER A 135 -12.69 -0.25 23.51
N VAL A 136 -13.64 -0.52 22.61
CA VAL A 136 -15.08 -0.26 22.72
C VAL A 136 -15.43 1.12 23.31
N GLY A 137 -15.53 2.14 22.45
CA GLY A 137 -16.49 3.23 22.67
C GLY A 137 -15.99 4.62 23.06
N GLY A 138 -14.70 4.95 22.93
CA GLY A 138 -14.26 6.35 23.12
C GLY A 138 -12.96 6.70 22.40
N ALA A 139 -12.94 7.83 21.70
CA ALA A 139 -11.69 8.43 21.24
C ALA A 139 -10.97 9.05 22.45
N VAL A 140 -9.70 8.70 22.70
CA VAL A 140 -8.90 9.43 23.71
C VAL A 140 -8.79 10.90 23.25
N PRO A 141 -9.11 11.88 24.13
CA PRO A 141 -8.93 13.29 23.82
C PRO A 141 -7.52 13.58 23.29
N THR A 142 -7.42 14.41 22.25
CA THR A 142 -6.13 14.69 21.56
C THR A 142 -5.05 15.23 22.49
N ALA A 143 -5.45 15.94 23.55
CA ALA A 143 -4.56 16.46 24.58
C ALA A 143 -3.96 15.37 25.50
N GLU A 144 -4.67 14.26 25.74
CA GLU A 144 -4.22 13.19 26.65
C GLU A 144 -3.39 12.13 25.94
N ALA A 145 -3.51 12.04 24.61
CA ALA A 145 -2.88 11.00 23.83
C ALA A 145 -1.57 11.41 23.14
N GLN A 146 -1.24 12.70 23.06
CA GLN A 146 0.13 13.12 22.70
C GLN A 146 1.04 13.10 23.92
N GLU A 147 2.26 12.61 23.72
CA GLU A 147 3.28 12.68 24.74
C GLU A 147 3.69 14.14 25.02
N PRO A 148 3.76 14.57 26.30
CA PRO A 148 4.19 15.92 26.66
C PRO A 148 5.53 16.28 26.03
N LEU A 149 5.64 17.51 25.51
CA LEU A 149 6.81 17.98 24.76
C LEU A 149 8.13 17.74 25.52
N GLY A 150 8.16 18.00 26.83
CA GLY A 150 9.35 17.80 27.66
C GLY A 150 9.83 16.34 27.71
N ARG A 151 8.91 15.37 27.85
CA ARG A 151 9.27 13.93 27.86
C ARG A 151 9.82 13.51 26.50
N MET A 152 9.19 13.98 25.43
CA MET A 152 9.63 13.64 24.09
C MET A 152 10.97 14.31 23.71
N LEU A 153 11.23 15.55 24.13
CA LEU A 153 12.53 16.20 23.95
C LEU A 153 13.63 15.41 24.68
N MET A 154 13.36 14.97 25.91
CA MET A 154 14.30 14.15 26.67
C MET A 154 14.60 12.82 25.96
N ARG A 155 13.58 12.16 25.38
CA ARG A 155 13.77 10.96 24.56
C ARG A 155 14.63 11.22 23.33
N VAL A 156 14.33 12.28 22.57
CA VAL A 156 15.09 12.64 21.37
C VAL A 156 16.55 12.93 21.74
N LEU A 157 16.80 13.63 22.84
CA LEU A 157 18.16 13.90 23.33
C LEU A 157 18.92 12.61 23.65
N TRP A 158 18.32 11.67 24.38
CA TRP A 158 18.96 10.38 24.68
C TRP A 158 19.23 9.56 23.41
N LEU A 159 18.30 9.54 22.46
CA LEU A 159 18.48 8.83 21.20
C LEU A 159 19.53 9.49 20.31
N VAL A 160 19.60 10.82 20.25
CA VAL A 160 20.67 11.55 19.55
C VAL A 160 22.02 11.27 20.19
N ALA A 161 22.11 11.24 21.53
CA ALA A 161 23.34 10.89 22.23
C ALA A 161 23.77 9.44 21.92
N ALA A 162 22.84 8.49 21.94
CA ALA A 162 23.08 7.10 21.53
C ALA A 162 23.49 6.99 20.04
N GLY A 163 22.84 7.76 19.17
CA GLY A 163 23.15 7.80 17.75
C GLY A 163 24.53 8.39 17.46
N ALA A 164 24.92 9.44 18.18
CA ALA A 164 26.24 10.05 18.08
C ALA A 164 27.36 9.11 18.55
N THR A 165 27.15 8.39 19.67
CA THR A 165 28.12 7.37 20.13
C THR A 165 28.21 6.19 19.17
N LEU A 166 27.09 5.74 18.60
CA LEU A 166 27.07 4.72 17.56
C LEU A 166 27.83 5.17 16.31
N GLY A 167 27.64 6.42 15.86
CA GLY A 167 28.32 6.95 14.69
C GLY A 167 29.84 7.05 14.85
N VAL A 168 30.33 7.28 16.08
CA VAL A 168 31.77 7.26 16.42
C VAL A 168 32.37 5.84 16.38
N LEU A 169 31.55 4.82 16.62
CA LEU A 169 31.95 3.41 16.56
C LEU A 169 31.97 2.86 15.13
N LEU A 170 31.16 3.43 14.25
CA LEU A 170 31.03 2.98 12.85
C LEU A 170 32.20 3.47 11.97
N PRO A 171 32.62 2.66 10.98
CA PRO A 171 33.61 3.10 10.00
C PRO A 171 33.03 4.21 9.11
N PRO A 172 33.88 5.10 8.57
CA PRO A 172 33.42 6.15 7.67
C PRO A 172 32.80 5.54 6.43
N LEU A 173 31.64 6.05 6.04
CA LEU A 173 31.04 5.69 4.76
C LEU A 173 31.82 6.36 3.63
N HIS A 174 32.44 5.56 2.77
CA HIS A 174 33.13 6.06 1.58
C HIS A 174 32.10 6.41 0.50
N VAL A 175 31.55 7.62 0.58
CA VAL A 175 30.55 8.13 -0.35
C VAL A 175 31.20 9.11 -1.33
N ARG A 176 30.93 8.97 -2.64
CA ARG A 176 31.38 9.92 -3.68
C ARG A 176 30.98 11.36 -3.29
N ALA A 177 31.88 12.33 -3.45
CA ALA A 177 31.72 13.70 -2.94
C ALA A 177 30.40 14.39 -3.38
N GLY A 178 29.96 14.18 -4.63
CA GLY A 178 28.69 14.71 -5.13
C GLY A 178 27.45 14.09 -4.50
N VAL A 179 27.48 12.78 -4.22
CA VAL A 179 26.41 12.07 -3.51
C VAL A 179 26.38 12.48 -2.05
N ARG A 180 27.56 12.64 -1.43
CA ARG A 180 27.71 13.14 -0.05
C ARG A 180 27.00 14.48 0.13
N ARG A 181 27.21 15.46 -0.76
CA ARG A 181 26.53 16.77 -0.68
C ARG A 181 25.00 16.65 -0.75
N ARG A 182 24.46 15.84 -1.67
CA ARG A 182 23.00 15.65 -1.81
C ARG A 182 22.38 14.98 -0.58
N VAL A 183 23.04 13.96 -0.03
CA VAL A 183 22.60 13.27 1.18
C VAL A 183 22.57 14.22 2.37
N TRP A 184 23.61 15.04 2.56
CA TRP A 184 23.65 16.03 3.62
C TRP A 184 22.60 17.12 3.49
N LEU A 185 22.32 17.58 2.26
CA LEU A 185 21.24 18.53 2.01
C LEU A 185 19.88 17.90 2.35
N ALA A 186 19.62 16.67 1.91
CA ALA A 186 18.37 15.97 2.22
C ALA A 186 18.19 15.74 3.73
N LEU A 187 19.24 15.26 4.40
CA LEU A 187 19.24 15.09 5.86
C LEU A 187 19.06 16.41 6.60
N GLY A 188 19.68 17.50 6.13
CA GLY A 188 19.53 18.84 6.71
C GLY A 188 18.11 19.40 6.56
N VAL A 189 17.48 19.22 5.40
CA VAL A 189 16.08 19.59 5.17
C VAL A 189 15.14 18.78 6.06
N LEU A 190 15.36 17.46 6.15
CA LEU A 190 14.57 16.57 7.00
C LEU A 190 14.74 16.92 8.49
N LEU A 191 15.96 17.25 8.92
CA LEU A 191 16.23 17.73 10.27
C LEU A 191 15.50 19.06 10.54
N GLY A 192 15.59 20.02 9.63
CA GLY A 192 14.90 21.31 9.75
C GLY A 192 13.39 21.13 9.88
N ALA A 193 12.80 20.26 9.06
CA ALA A 193 11.40 19.90 9.15
C ALA A 193 11.04 19.25 10.48
N ALA A 194 11.85 18.28 10.96
CA ALA A 194 11.61 17.62 12.24
C ALA A 194 11.67 18.61 13.42
N VAL A 195 12.64 19.53 13.42
CA VAL A 195 12.79 20.56 14.45
C VAL A 195 11.64 21.57 14.43
N MET A 196 11.17 21.96 13.25
CA MET A 196 9.99 22.84 13.10
C MET A 196 8.69 22.17 13.56
N VAL A 197 8.53 20.86 13.29
CA VAL A 197 7.34 20.09 13.67
C VAL A 197 7.27 19.86 15.18
N LEU A 198 8.42 19.70 15.86
CA LEU A 198 8.51 19.41 17.30
C LEU A 198 7.63 20.32 18.20
N PRO A 199 7.72 21.66 18.15
CA PRO A 199 6.86 22.52 18.98
C PRO A 199 5.42 22.57 18.47
N ALA A 200 5.18 22.31 17.19
CA ALA A 200 3.87 22.42 16.55
C ALA A 200 3.04 21.12 16.56
N ARG A 201 3.52 20.01 17.15
CA ARG A 201 2.88 18.69 17.03
C ARG A 201 1.43 18.64 17.49
N THR A 202 1.12 19.27 18.63
CA THR A 202 -0.24 19.32 19.17
C THR A 202 -1.15 20.17 18.27
N ALA A 203 -0.67 21.34 17.86
CA ALA A 203 -1.39 22.23 16.95
C ALA A 203 -1.60 21.62 15.56
N LEU A 204 -0.62 20.88 15.04
CA LEU A 204 -0.71 20.17 13.76
C LEU A 204 -1.68 19.01 13.82
N GLU A 205 -1.67 18.22 14.91
CA GLU A 205 -2.68 17.17 15.09
C GLU A 205 -4.09 17.76 15.13
N GLN A 206 -4.31 18.76 15.97
CA GLN A 206 -5.62 19.41 16.08
C GLN A 206 -6.03 20.05 14.76
N GLY A 207 -5.11 20.70 14.06
CA GLY A 207 -5.32 21.28 12.75
C GLY A 207 -5.72 20.24 11.70
N ILE A 208 -4.99 19.12 11.60
CA ILE A 208 -5.30 18.03 10.66
C ILE A 208 -6.66 17.41 11.00
N LEU A 209 -6.97 17.16 12.28
CA LEU A 209 -8.23 16.55 12.70
C LEU A 209 -9.42 17.51 12.59
N ALA A 210 -9.19 18.83 12.61
CA ALA A 210 -10.19 19.85 12.37
C ALA A 210 -10.53 20.03 10.88
N LEU A 211 -9.69 19.53 9.96
CA LEU A 211 -10.00 19.58 8.53
C LEU A 211 -11.27 18.77 8.22
N PRO A 212 -12.04 19.18 7.18
CA PRO A 212 -13.16 18.39 6.68
C PRO A 212 -12.74 16.96 6.33
N THR A 213 -13.65 16.00 6.50
CA THR A 213 -13.42 14.59 6.19
C THR A 213 -12.96 14.38 4.74
N ASP A 214 -13.51 15.15 3.80
CA ASP A 214 -13.15 15.10 2.38
C ASP A 214 -11.68 15.48 2.15
N VAL A 215 -11.22 16.55 2.80
CA VAL A 215 -9.83 17.02 2.68
C VAL A 215 -8.88 16.00 3.28
N ARG A 216 -9.21 15.46 4.46
CA ARG A 216 -8.41 14.40 5.10
C ARG A 216 -8.34 13.15 4.24
N PHE A 217 -9.43 12.78 3.57
CA PHE A 217 -9.46 11.64 2.66
C PHE A 217 -8.54 11.86 1.45
N VAL A 218 -8.57 13.04 0.83
CA VAL A 218 -7.66 13.37 -0.29
C VAL A 218 -6.20 13.35 0.17
N ILE A 219 -5.91 13.92 1.35
CA ILE A 219 -4.55 13.85 1.94
C ILE A 219 -4.15 12.40 2.16
N ALA A 220 -5.04 11.55 2.67
CA ALA A 220 -4.77 10.12 2.87
C ALA A 220 -4.46 9.39 1.56
N LEU A 221 -5.17 9.68 0.47
CA LEU A 221 -4.89 9.14 -0.86
C LEU A 221 -3.50 9.57 -1.35
N LEU A 222 -3.18 10.85 -1.24
CA LEU A 222 -1.89 11.39 -1.68
C LEU A 222 -0.72 10.85 -0.85
N VAL A 223 -0.88 10.78 0.47
CA VAL A 223 0.16 10.25 1.37
C VAL A 223 0.32 8.74 1.16
N GLY A 224 -0.76 7.99 1.03
CA GLY A 224 -0.68 6.55 0.78
C GLY A 224 -0.01 6.24 -0.56
N ALA A 225 -0.49 6.85 -1.65
CA ALA A 225 0.12 6.70 -2.98
C ALA A 225 1.57 7.18 -2.99
N GLY A 226 1.88 8.30 -2.34
CA GLY A 226 3.24 8.83 -2.20
C GLY A 226 4.16 7.91 -1.41
N THR A 227 3.65 7.28 -0.34
CA THR A 227 4.39 6.28 0.45
C THR A 227 4.71 5.07 -0.44
N GLY A 228 3.74 4.58 -1.20
CA GLY A 228 3.96 3.52 -2.19
C GLY A 228 5.00 3.91 -3.24
N ALA A 229 4.92 5.12 -3.79
CA ALA A 229 5.87 5.63 -4.79
C ALA A 229 7.30 5.67 -4.27
N VAL A 230 7.47 6.24 -3.06
CA VAL A 230 8.78 6.38 -2.42
C VAL A 230 9.35 5.00 -2.09
N LEU A 231 8.58 4.12 -1.46
CA LEU A 231 9.03 2.77 -1.14
C LEU A 231 9.37 1.98 -2.41
N GLY A 232 8.52 2.05 -3.44
CA GLY A 232 8.77 1.41 -4.73
C GLY A 232 10.08 1.87 -5.37
N ALA A 233 10.31 3.19 -5.42
CA ALA A 233 11.54 3.77 -5.93
C ALA A 233 12.78 3.35 -5.12
N LEU A 234 12.67 3.35 -3.79
CA LEU A 234 13.78 2.96 -2.90
C LEU A 234 14.11 1.47 -3.00
N LEU A 235 13.09 0.62 -3.08
CA LEU A 235 13.25 -0.82 -3.26
C LEU A 235 13.89 -1.14 -4.61
N GLU A 236 13.41 -0.50 -5.69
CA GLU A 236 14.01 -0.62 -7.01
C GLU A 236 15.48 -0.19 -6.98
N TRP A 237 15.74 1.05 -6.56
CA TRP A 237 17.07 1.63 -6.60
C TRP A 237 18.08 0.88 -5.73
N GLY A 238 17.67 0.49 -4.52
CA GLY A 238 18.57 -0.04 -3.50
C GLY A 238 18.73 -1.56 -3.52
N LEU A 239 17.64 -2.30 -3.73
CA LEU A 239 17.61 -3.75 -3.53
C LEU A 239 17.44 -4.53 -4.82
N ILE A 240 16.53 -4.10 -5.70
CA ILE A 240 16.14 -4.87 -6.89
C ILE A 240 17.09 -4.60 -8.06
N ARG A 241 17.45 -3.34 -8.34
CA ARG A 241 18.31 -2.95 -9.46
C ARG A 241 19.64 -3.73 -9.53
N PRO A 242 20.37 -3.95 -8.42
CA PRO A 242 21.61 -4.73 -8.47
C PRO A 242 21.41 -6.20 -8.88
N LEU A 243 20.17 -6.69 -8.80
CA LEU A 243 19.79 -8.08 -9.03
C LEU A 243 19.04 -8.30 -10.35
N TYR A 244 18.91 -7.30 -11.23
CA TYR A 244 18.26 -7.47 -12.53
C TYR A 244 18.93 -8.56 -13.38
N ALA A 245 20.25 -8.71 -13.30
CA ALA A 245 20.97 -9.80 -13.97
C ALA A 245 20.79 -11.17 -13.30
N ARG A 246 20.03 -11.27 -12.20
CA ARG A 246 19.96 -12.44 -11.30
C ARG A 246 18.51 -12.75 -10.88
N PRO A 247 17.65 -13.25 -11.78
CA PRO A 247 16.20 -13.39 -11.55
C PRO A 247 15.82 -14.20 -10.31
N ILE A 248 16.52 -15.32 -10.03
CA ILE A 248 16.24 -16.19 -8.88
C ILE A 248 16.45 -15.42 -7.55
N TYR A 249 17.51 -14.62 -7.46
CA TYR A 249 17.81 -13.84 -6.26
C TYR A 249 16.79 -12.70 -6.05
N GLN A 250 16.23 -12.17 -7.12
CA GLN A 250 15.17 -11.16 -7.05
C GLN A 250 13.88 -11.72 -6.45
N ILE A 251 13.49 -12.94 -6.84
CA ILE A 251 12.33 -13.62 -6.26
C ILE A 251 12.56 -13.87 -4.77
N LEU A 252 13.72 -14.42 -4.41
CA LEU A 252 14.07 -14.68 -3.00
C LEU A 252 14.08 -13.39 -2.16
N LEU A 253 14.65 -12.30 -2.70
CA LEU A 253 14.66 -10.99 -2.06
C LEU A 253 13.23 -10.48 -1.82
N THR A 254 12.38 -10.51 -2.85
CA THR A 254 11.03 -9.95 -2.76
C THR A 254 10.11 -10.78 -1.88
N LEU A 255 10.27 -12.12 -1.85
CA LEU A 255 9.62 -12.98 -0.87
C LEU A 255 10.07 -12.66 0.56
N GLY A 256 11.37 -12.45 0.79
CA GLY A 256 11.88 -12.00 2.08
C GLY A 256 11.29 -10.66 2.52
N LEU A 257 11.19 -9.71 1.59
CA LEU A 257 10.57 -8.40 1.82
C LEU A 257 9.09 -8.48 2.17
N VAL A 258 8.36 -9.51 1.71
CA VAL A 258 6.97 -9.74 2.12
C VAL A 258 6.89 -10.01 3.62
N PHE A 259 7.71 -10.94 4.13
CA PHE A 259 7.70 -11.29 5.55
C PHE A 259 8.20 -10.14 6.42
N VAL A 260 9.32 -9.52 6.04
CA VAL A 260 9.88 -8.37 6.77
C VAL A 260 8.90 -7.20 6.76
N GLY A 261 8.29 -6.90 5.61
CA GLY A 261 7.31 -5.82 5.50
C GLY A 261 6.06 -6.07 6.34
N ALA A 262 5.52 -7.29 6.36
CA ALA A 262 4.37 -7.63 7.18
C ALA A 262 4.67 -7.51 8.68
N GLU A 263 5.83 -7.99 9.15
CA GLU A 263 6.25 -7.85 10.54
C GLU A 263 6.55 -6.39 10.90
N LEU A 264 7.11 -5.59 9.99
CA LEU A 264 7.29 -4.15 10.19
C LEU A 264 5.95 -3.44 10.35
N VAL A 265 4.92 -3.80 9.57
CA VAL A 265 3.58 -3.23 9.74
C VAL A 265 3.02 -3.58 11.12
N LYS A 266 3.10 -4.86 11.53
CA LYS A 266 2.67 -5.29 12.87
C LYS A 266 3.45 -4.61 14.00
N LEU A 267 4.74 -4.33 13.79
CA LEU A 267 5.59 -3.66 14.76
C LEU A 267 5.19 -2.19 14.95
N VAL A 268 4.93 -1.48 13.85
CA VAL A 268 4.65 -0.03 13.84
C VAL A 268 3.19 0.27 14.19
N TRP A 269 2.26 -0.46 13.56
CA TRP A 269 0.81 -0.24 13.65
C TRP A 269 0.13 -1.19 14.64
N GLY A 270 0.78 -2.29 15.01
CA GLY A 270 0.18 -3.31 15.88
C GLY A 270 -0.46 -4.44 15.08
N GLN A 271 -0.84 -5.50 15.79
CA GLN A 271 -1.37 -6.73 15.20
C GLN A 271 -2.89 -6.71 15.03
N ALA A 272 -3.58 -5.75 15.64
CA ALA A 272 -5.03 -5.65 15.57
C ALA A 272 -5.50 -5.09 14.22
N ALA A 273 -6.64 -5.60 13.76
CA ALA A 273 -7.34 -5.00 12.62
C ALA A 273 -7.93 -3.65 13.02
N TYR A 274 -7.92 -2.69 12.10
CA TYR A 274 -8.52 -1.37 12.29
C TYR A 274 -9.91 -1.34 11.68
N PRO A 275 -10.85 -0.66 12.35
CA PRO A 275 -12.19 -0.50 11.81
C PRO A 275 -12.16 0.30 10.49
N PRO A 276 -13.21 0.17 9.66
CA PRO A 276 -13.34 0.95 8.45
C PRO A 276 -13.30 2.45 8.73
N MET A 277 -12.55 3.19 7.93
CA MET A 277 -12.51 4.65 8.09
C MET A 277 -13.82 5.29 7.61
N PRO A 278 -14.30 6.36 8.26
CA PRO A 278 -15.44 7.13 7.76
C PRO A 278 -15.29 7.51 6.29
N ALA A 279 -16.31 7.23 5.48
CA ALA A 279 -16.34 7.65 4.09
C ALA A 279 -16.43 9.19 3.98
N PRO A 280 -15.92 9.79 2.89
CA PRO A 280 -16.09 11.22 2.57
C PRO A 280 -17.54 11.70 2.68
N SER A 281 -17.75 12.98 3.01
CA SER A 281 -19.07 13.61 3.20
C SER A 281 -19.96 13.45 1.97
N LEU A 282 -19.35 13.47 0.78
CA LEU A 282 -20.00 13.23 -0.52
C LEU A 282 -20.79 11.91 -0.57
N PHE A 283 -20.52 10.98 0.35
CA PHE A 283 -21.13 9.66 0.43
C PHE A 283 -21.72 9.36 1.82
N ALA A 284 -21.76 10.34 2.73
CA ALA A 284 -22.08 10.13 4.15
C ALA A 284 -23.55 10.42 4.49
N GLU A 285 -24.30 11.12 3.63
CA GLU A 285 -25.71 11.42 3.89
C GLU A 285 -26.54 10.15 3.88
N ARG A 286 -27.28 9.89 4.97
CA ARG A 286 -28.08 8.68 5.16
C ARG A 286 -29.41 8.75 4.38
N CYS A 287 -29.32 8.89 3.06
CA CYS A 287 -30.43 8.85 2.12
C CYS A 287 -30.18 7.84 1.00
N THR A 288 -31.25 7.47 0.30
CA THR A 288 -31.20 6.60 -0.89
C THR A 288 -31.76 7.35 -2.08
N SER A 289 -30.95 7.60 -3.10
CA SER A 289 -31.43 8.26 -4.32
C SER A 289 -32.26 7.29 -5.18
N ALA A 290 -33.32 7.82 -5.81
CA ALA A 290 -34.28 7.01 -6.56
C ALA A 290 -33.75 6.53 -7.92
N SER A 291 -32.79 7.26 -8.50
CA SER A 291 -32.21 6.96 -9.82
C SER A 291 -30.77 7.47 -9.91
N PHE A 292 -30.02 6.98 -10.92
CA PHE A 292 -28.64 7.42 -11.18
C PHE A 292 -28.56 8.91 -11.57
N ALA A 293 -29.59 9.44 -12.24
CA ALA A 293 -29.65 10.86 -12.59
C ALA A 293 -29.83 11.74 -11.34
N ALA A 294 -30.72 11.34 -10.42
CA ALA A 294 -30.92 12.02 -9.14
C ALA A 294 -29.69 11.91 -8.24
N TRP A 295 -29.00 10.78 -8.27
CA TRP A 295 -27.75 10.55 -7.54
C TRP A 295 -26.63 11.54 -7.92
N LEU A 296 -26.54 11.98 -9.18
CA LEU A 296 -25.49 12.91 -9.59
C LEU A 296 -25.61 14.27 -8.88
N SER A 297 -26.83 14.64 -8.45
CA SER A 297 -27.12 15.86 -7.69
C SER A 297 -27.30 15.62 -6.19
N GLU A 298 -27.71 14.42 -5.78
CA GLU A 298 -28.00 14.05 -4.40
C GLU A 298 -26.79 13.32 -3.79
N HIS A 299 -26.18 13.88 -2.74
CA HIS A 299 -24.99 13.34 -2.06
C HIS A 299 -25.28 12.11 -1.17
N CYS A 300 -26.20 11.26 -1.61
CA CYS A 300 -26.70 10.12 -0.86
C CYS A 300 -25.69 8.97 -0.76
N SER A 301 -25.67 8.32 0.40
CA SER A 301 -24.83 7.15 0.70
C SER A 301 -25.18 5.89 -0.10
N ALA A 302 -26.37 5.83 -0.70
CA ALA A 302 -26.76 4.73 -1.58
C ALA A 302 -27.66 5.17 -2.74
N VAL A 303 -27.60 4.41 -3.83
CA VAL A 303 -28.43 4.57 -5.04
C VAL A 303 -29.29 3.34 -5.23
N LYS A 304 -30.57 3.50 -5.57
CA LYS A 304 -31.46 2.39 -5.88
C LYS A 304 -31.30 1.98 -7.35
N VAL A 305 -30.70 0.82 -7.58
CA VAL A 305 -30.53 0.24 -8.93
C VAL A 305 -31.46 -0.97 -9.05
N LEU A 306 -32.45 -0.91 -9.95
CA LEU A 306 -33.45 -1.97 -10.18
C LEU A 306 -34.06 -2.54 -8.88
N GLY A 307 -34.34 -1.66 -7.91
CA GLY A 307 -34.95 -2.02 -6.63
C GLY A 307 -34.00 -2.56 -5.56
N ARG A 308 -32.68 -2.51 -5.75
CA ARG A 308 -31.64 -2.84 -4.76
C ARG A 308 -30.82 -1.60 -4.39
N ASN A 309 -30.58 -1.41 -3.10
CA ASN A 309 -29.73 -0.31 -2.61
C ASN A 309 -28.26 -0.69 -2.81
N VAL A 310 -27.55 0.13 -3.57
CA VAL A 310 -26.12 -0.01 -3.85
C VAL A 310 -25.37 1.11 -3.13
N PRO A 311 -24.36 0.80 -2.29
CA PRO A 311 -23.57 1.83 -1.63
C PRO A 311 -22.80 2.68 -2.65
N THR A 312 -22.96 4.00 -2.57
CA THR A 312 -22.35 4.96 -3.49
C THR A 312 -20.83 4.86 -3.47
N TYR A 313 -20.23 4.66 -2.30
CA TYR A 313 -18.78 4.54 -2.18
C TYR A 313 -18.20 3.41 -3.04
N ARG A 314 -18.92 2.28 -3.20
CA ARG A 314 -18.46 1.19 -4.07
C ARG A 314 -18.44 1.59 -5.55
N LEU A 315 -19.39 2.42 -5.98
CA LEU A 315 -19.39 2.98 -7.34
C LEU A 315 -18.25 3.98 -7.52
N PHE A 316 -17.93 4.75 -6.49
CA PHE A 316 -16.76 5.64 -6.48
C PHE A 316 -15.45 4.87 -6.63
N VAL A 317 -15.29 3.72 -5.95
CA VAL A 317 -14.12 2.82 -6.14
C VAL A 317 -14.01 2.33 -7.59
N VAL A 318 -15.14 1.95 -8.21
CA VAL A 318 -15.18 1.58 -9.63
C VAL A 318 -14.76 2.76 -10.52
N GLY A 319 -15.21 3.97 -10.20
CA GLY A 319 -14.80 5.20 -10.87
C GLY A 319 -13.29 5.46 -10.80
N ILE A 320 -12.67 5.29 -9.62
CA ILE A 320 -11.22 5.41 -9.44
C ILE A 320 -10.47 4.37 -10.26
N ALA A 321 -10.92 3.12 -10.26
CA ALA A 321 -10.30 2.05 -11.04
C ALA A 321 -10.38 2.35 -12.54
N LEU A 322 -11.53 2.80 -13.05
CA LEU A 322 -11.70 3.18 -14.45
C LEU A 322 -10.83 4.40 -14.82
N ALA A 323 -10.80 5.42 -13.95
CA ALA A 323 -9.94 6.58 -14.13
C ALA A 323 -8.46 6.18 -14.18
N THR A 324 -8.05 5.23 -13.34
CA THR A 324 -6.68 4.68 -13.33
C THR A 324 -6.39 3.88 -14.60
N PHE A 325 -7.33 3.04 -15.05
CA PHE A 325 -7.24 2.32 -16.33
C PHE A 325 -6.98 3.26 -17.49
N LEU A 326 -7.77 4.32 -17.60
CA LEU A 326 -7.63 5.32 -18.65
C LEU A 326 -6.33 6.12 -18.49
N ALA A 327 -5.99 6.56 -17.28
CA ALA A 327 -4.81 7.39 -17.02
C ALA A 327 -3.50 6.64 -17.36
N VAL A 328 -3.34 5.41 -16.90
CA VAL A 328 -2.14 4.60 -17.20
C VAL A 328 -2.15 4.15 -18.66
N GLY A 329 -3.31 3.79 -19.22
CA GLY A 329 -3.44 3.47 -20.64
C GLY A 329 -2.99 4.63 -21.53
N LEU A 330 -3.44 5.85 -21.24
CA LEU A 330 -3.01 7.07 -21.94
C LEU A 330 -1.53 7.37 -21.70
N LEU A 331 -1.03 7.22 -20.47
CA LEU A 331 0.38 7.39 -20.15
C LEU A 331 1.26 6.48 -21.01
N LEU A 332 0.93 5.19 -21.08
CA LEU A 332 1.71 4.21 -21.84
C LEU A 332 1.55 4.39 -23.35
N GLN A 333 0.35 4.62 -23.86
CA GLN A 333 0.10 4.61 -25.31
C GLN A 333 0.34 5.96 -25.98
N ARG A 334 0.09 7.08 -25.28
CA ARG A 334 0.03 8.42 -25.90
C ARG A 334 1.15 9.37 -25.46
N THR A 335 1.97 9.03 -24.46
CA THR A 335 3.02 9.95 -23.98
C THR A 335 4.43 9.55 -24.39
N ARG A 336 5.34 10.53 -24.40
CA ARG A 336 6.78 10.32 -24.65
C ARG A 336 7.39 9.36 -23.63
N LEU A 337 6.92 9.41 -22.39
CA LEU A 337 7.37 8.51 -21.33
C LEU A 337 7.04 7.05 -21.68
N GLY A 338 5.83 6.79 -22.19
CA GLY A 338 5.45 5.46 -22.68
C GLY A 338 6.28 4.98 -23.87
N LEU A 339 6.65 5.87 -24.80
CA LEU A 339 7.55 5.55 -25.91
C LEU A 339 8.96 5.19 -25.43
N ILE A 340 9.53 5.99 -24.51
CA ILE A 340 10.85 5.76 -23.93
C ILE A 340 10.88 4.45 -23.15
N ILE A 341 9.81 4.15 -22.41
CA ILE A 341 9.66 2.88 -21.71
C ILE A 341 9.75 1.72 -22.70
N ARG A 342 8.89 1.67 -23.72
CA ARG A 342 8.88 0.54 -24.66
C ARG A 342 10.22 0.37 -25.37
N ALA A 343 10.78 1.46 -25.87
CA ALA A 343 12.09 1.45 -26.52
C ALA A 343 13.21 1.00 -25.56
N GLY A 344 13.15 1.41 -24.29
CA GLY A 344 14.17 1.08 -23.29
C GLY A 344 14.08 -0.35 -22.77
N VAL A 345 12.95 -1.03 -22.99
CA VAL A 345 12.76 -2.45 -22.68
C VAL A 345 13.24 -3.32 -23.86
N GLU A 346 13.01 -2.87 -25.09
CA GLU A 346 13.52 -3.55 -26.29
C GLU A 346 15.04 -3.43 -26.42
N ASP A 347 15.60 -2.20 -26.33
CA ASP A 347 17.04 -1.95 -26.38
C ASP A 347 17.42 -0.75 -25.48
N ASP A 348 17.81 -1.07 -24.24
CA ASP A 348 18.22 -0.08 -23.25
C ASP A 348 19.52 0.65 -23.64
N SER A 349 20.38 0.04 -24.46
CA SER A 349 21.68 0.56 -24.88
C SER A 349 21.51 1.62 -25.97
N MET A 350 20.61 1.39 -26.93
CA MET A 350 20.19 2.38 -27.92
C MET A 350 19.57 3.62 -27.25
N VAL A 351 18.64 3.43 -26.30
CA VAL A 351 18.00 4.56 -25.60
C VAL A 351 19.03 5.37 -24.79
N GLN A 352 20.00 4.70 -24.17
CA GLN A 352 21.11 5.36 -23.47
C GLN A 352 22.02 6.15 -24.42
N ALA A 353 22.27 5.67 -25.64
CA ALA A 353 23.05 6.38 -26.65
C ALA A 353 22.38 7.70 -27.10
N LEU A 354 21.05 7.77 -27.04
CA LEU A 354 20.26 8.99 -27.26
C LEU A 354 20.30 9.97 -26.08
N GLY A 355 21.06 9.66 -25.02
CA GLY A 355 21.24 10.51 -23.83
C GLY A 355 20.14 10.37 -22.77
N ILE A 356 19.28 9.36 -22.88
CA ILE A 356 18.18 9.12 -21.94
C ILE A 356 18.62 8.11 -20.87
N ASP A 357 18.53 8.50 -19.59
CA ASP A 357 18.90 7.63 -18.46
C ASP A 357 17.76 6.64 -18.15
N VAL A 358 17.77 5.49 -18.83
CA VAL A 358 16.78 4.40 -18.70
C VAL A 358 16.57 4.00 -17.24
N ARG A 359 17.64 4.02 -16.42
CA ARG A 359 17.57 3.67 -14.99
C ARG A 359 16.60 4.57 -14.21
N ARG A 360 16.49 5.85 -14.55
CA ARG A 360 15.52 6.76 -13.89
C ARG A 360 14.10 6.48 -14.34
N VAL A 361 13.94 6.09 -15.61
CA VAL A 361 12.64 5.71 -16.16
C VAL A 361 12.13 4.45 -15.45
N PHE A 362 12.99 3.44 -15.26
CA PHE A 362 12.64 2.23 -14.51
C PHE A 362 12.30 2.52 -13.04
N THR A 363 13.06 3.38 -12.36
CA THR A 363 12.67 3.84 -11.01
C THR A 363 11.30 4.51 -11.00
N LEU A 364 11.01 5.33 -12.00
CA LEU A 364 9.72 6.03 -12.11
C LEU A 364 8.57 5.06 -12.37
N VAL A 365 8.78 4.03 -13.20
CA VAL A 365 7.82 2.96 -13.44
C VAL A 365 7.55 2.18 -12.16
N PHE A 366 8.60 1.82 -11.41
CA PHE A 366 8.46 1.17 -10.10
C PHE A 366 7.72 2.04 -9.09
N ALA A 367 8.04 3.33 -9.04
CA ALA A 367 7.36 4.30 -8.19
C ALA A 367 5.87 4.39 -8.56
N LEU A 368 5.55 4.53 -9.84
CA LEU A 368 4.17 4.62 -10.30
C LEU A 368 3.39 3.34 -10.01
N GLY A 369 3.93 2.16 -10.35
CA GLY A 369 3.26 0.89 -10.08
C GLY A 369 3.01 0.67 -8.59
N SER A 370 4.00 0.98 -7.76
CA SER A 370 3.91 0.89 -6.29
C SER A 370 2.92 1.90 -5.71
N ALA A 371 2.82 3.10 -6.31
CA ALA A 371 1.84 4.12 -5.93
C ALA A 371 0.40 3.66 -6.21
N LEU A 372 0.15 3.00 -7.33
CA LEU A 372 -1.18 2.49 -7.70
C LEU A 372 -1.65 1.39 -6.74
N ALA A 373 -0.76 0.46 -6.36
CA ALA A 373 -1.07 -0.56 -5.36
C ALA A 373 -1.35 0.05 -3.98
N ALA A 374 -0.53 1.01 -3.55
CA ALA A 374 -0.74 1.75 -2.31
C ALA A 374 -2.06 2.54 -2.30
N LEU A 375 -2.41 3.16 -3.43
CA LEU A 375 -3.69 3.85 -3.62
C LEU A 375 -4.86 2.87 -3.47
N GLY A 376 -4.78 1.68 -4.06
CA GLY A 376 -5.77 0.62 -3.88
C GLY A 376 -5.99 0.25 -2.41
N GLY A 377 -4.91 0.19 -1.62
CA GLY A 377 -4.97 -0.03 -0.18
C GLY A 377 -5.71 1.07 0.59
N VAL A 378 -5.48 2.35 0.27
CA VAL A 378 -6.19 3.47 0.93
C VAL A 378 -7.68 3.50 0.53
N VAL A 379 -7.99 3.26 -0.74
CA VAL A 379 -9.37 3.24 -1.26
C VAL A 379 -10.20 2.09 -0.65
N LEU A 380 -9.54 1.00 -0.24
CA LEU A 380 -10.19 -0.11 0.43
C LEU A 380 -10.60 0.21 1.88
N ALA A 381 -9.85 1.07 2.55
CA ALA A 381 -9.96 1.29 3.99
C ALA A 381 -11.36 1.71 4.49
N PRO A 382 -12.22 2.46 3.76
CA PRO A 382 -13.55 2.83 4.25
C PRO A 382 -14.57 1.69 4.20
N VAL A 383 -14.28 0.63 3.46
CA VAL A 383 -15.23 -0.49 3.28
C VAL A 383 -14.80 -1.69 4.11
N GLU A 384 -13.52 -2.06 4.07
CA GLU A 384 -13.03 -3.28 4.71
C GLU A 384 -12.20 -3.02 5.97
N GLY A 385 -11.83 -1.76 6.24
CA GLY A 385 -10.84 -1.46 7.27
C GLY A 385 -9.45 -1.93 6.86
N LEU A 386 -8.57 -2.10 7.84
CA LEU A 386 -7.20 -2.55 7.62
C LEU A 386 -6.89 -3.75 8.49
N ASP A 387 -6.18 -4.73 7.94
CA ASP A 387 -5.66 -5.85 8.71
C ASP A 387 -4.23 -6.20 8.28
N PRO A 388 -3.36 -6.70 9.18
CA PRO A 388 -1.97 -7.00 8.82
C PRO A 388 -1.79 -8.15 7.80
N GLY A 389 -2.83 -8.91 7.48
CA GLY A 389 -2.80 -9.98 6.48
C GLY A 389 -3.25 -9.52 5.08
N MET A 390 -3.81 -8.31 4.95
CA MET A 390 -4.42 -7.82 3.72
C MET A 390 -3.46 -7.84 2.53
N GLY A 391 -2.18 -7.51 2.75
CA GLY A 391 -1.19 -7.41 1.66
C GLY A 391 -1.01 -8.72 0.91
N PHE A 392 -0.97 -9.86 1.61
CA PHE A 392 -0.86 -11.16 0.97
C PHE A 392 -2.16 -11.54 0.22
N ARG A 393 -3.32 -11.27 0.83
CA ARG A 393 -4.64 -11.56 0.23
C ARG A 393 -4.82 -10.83 -1.10
N PHE A 394 -4.53 -9.53 -1.13
CA PHE A 394 -4.67 -8.72 -2.34
C PHE A 394 -3.53 -8.94 -3.35
N LEU A 395 -2.30 -9.24 -2.89
CA LEU A 395 -1.21 -9.64 -3.78
C LEU A 395 -1.56 -10.91 -4.55
N LEU A 396 -2.04 -11.95 -3.85
CA LEU A 396 -2.41 -13.21 -4.48
C LEU A 396 -3.51 -13.00 -5.53
N ALA A 397 -4.56 -12.25 -5.18
CA ALA A 397 -5.63 -11.89 -6.12
C ALA A 397 -5.11 -11.11 -7.33
N ALA A 398 -4.19 -10.16 -7.12
CA ALA A 398 -3.59 -9.37 -8.19
C ALA A 398 -2.71 -10.20 -9.13
N VAL A 399 -1.85 -11.07 -8.59
CA VAL A 399 -1.02 -11.98 -9.39
C VAL A 399 -1.91 -12.91 -10.23
N ILE A 400 -2.93 -13.50 -9.62
CA ILE A 400 -3.91 -14.34 -10.31
C ILE A 400 -4.60 -13.56 -11.44
N ALA A 401 -5.03 -12.32 -11.18
CA ALA A 401 -5.65 -11.47 -12.19
C ALA A 401 -4.70 -11.17 -13.37
N VAL A 402 -3.43 -10.87 -13.11
CA VAL A 402 -2.44 -10.62 -14.18
C VAL A 402 -2.14 -11.89 -14.98
N VAL A 403 -2.00 -13.04 -14.31
CA VAL A 403 -1.77 -14.33 -14.97
C VAL A 403 -2.96 -14.73 -15.85
N ILE A 404 -4.20 -14.61 -15.34
CA ILE A 404 -5.42 -14.82 -16.12
C ILE A 404 -5.50 -13.87 -17.30
N GLY A 405 -5.18 -12.60 -17.07
CA GLY A 405 -5.22 -11.55 -18.08
C GLY A 405 -4.20 -11.72 -19.21
N GLY A 406 -3.09 -12.37 -18.92
CA GLY A 406 -1.91 -12.42 -19.77
C GLY A 406 -0.84 -11.47 -19.22
N MET A 407 0.33 -12.03 -18.92
CA MET A 407 1.49 -11.27 -18.48
C MET A 407 1.95 -10.31 -19.60
N GLY A 408 2.48 -9.13 -19.27
CA GLY A 408 2.95 -8.18 -20.27
C GLY A 408 1.93 -7.13 -20.72
N ARG A 409 0.62 -7.38 -20.60
CA ARG A 409 -0.41 -6.47 -21.12
C ARG A 409 -1.26 -5.83 -20.03
N TYR A 410 -1.18 -4.51 -19.96
CA TYR A 410 -1.97 -3.69 -19.04
C TYR A 410 -3.49 -3.93 -19.16
N SER A 411 -3.99 -4.05 -20.39
CA SER A 411 -5.40 -4.37 -20.66
C SER A 411 -5.78 -5.78 -20.22
N GLY A 412 -4.84 -6.73 -20.29
CA GLY A 412 -4.98 -8.08 -19.76
C GLY A 412 -5.29 -8.07 -18.27
N ALA A 413 -4.51 -7.31 -17.49
CA ALA A 413 -4.71 -7.18 -16.05
C ALA A 413 -6.12 -6.67 -15.68
N ALA A 414 -6.70 -5.76 -16.48
CA ALA A 414 -8.06 -5.27 -16.28
C ALA A 414 -9.12 -6.37 -16.50
N LEU A 415 -9.02 -7.12 -17.60
CA LEU A 415 -9.93 -8.23 -17.89
C LEU A 415 -9.79 -9.38 -16.88
N GLY A 416 -8.56 -9.69 -16.49
CA GLY A 416 -8.29 -10.70 -15.48
C GLY A 416 -8.85 -10.30 -14.12
N ALA A 417 -8.67 -9.05 -13.69
CA ALA A 417 -9.26 -8.53 -12.46
C ALA A 417 -10.80 -8.54 -12.51
N LEU A 418 -11.40 -8.24 -13.66
CA LEU A 418 -12.84 -8.34 -13.88
C LEU A 418 -13.35 -9.76 -13.66
N LEU A 419 -12.69 -10.75 -14.24
CA LEU A 419 -13.07 -12.16 -14.07
C LEU A 419 -12.87 -12.67 -12.65
N VAL A 420 -11.72 -12.33 -12.03
CA VAL A 420 -11.43 -12.70 -10.64
C VAL A 420 -12.46 -12.05 -9.69
N GLY A 421 -12.78 -10.78 -9.89
CA GLY A 421 -13.74 -10.05 -9.07
C GLY A 421 -15.17 -10.57 -9.21
N LEU A 422 -15.66 -10.75 -10.45
CA LEU A 422 -16.98 -11.32 -10.71
C LEU A 422 -17.09 -12.76 -10.21
N GLY A 423 -16.04 -13.57 -10.43
CA GLY A 423 -15.96 -14.93 -9.96
C GLY A 423 -16.05 -15.00 -8.43
N ARG A 424 -15.19 -14.25 -7.73
CA ARG A 424 -15.21 -14.20 -6.26
C ARG A 424 -16.56 -13.71 -5.72
N ALA A 425 -17.11 -12.63 -6.27
CA ALA A 425 -18.41 -12.10 -5.85
C ALA A 425 -19.55 -13.11 -6.01
N MET A 426 -19.51 -13.93 -7.05
CA MET A 426 -20.50 -15.00 -7.24
C MET A 426 -20.42 -16.02 -6.10
N PHE A 427 -19.24 -16.50 -5.74
CA PHE A 427 -19.09 -17.46 -4.64
C PHE A 427 -19.40 -16.84 -3.28
N ASP A 428 -19.01 -15.59 -3.02
CA ASP A 428 -19.38 -14.85 -1.81
C ASP A 428 -20.91 -14.69 -1.69
N PHE A 429 -21.58 -14.36 -2.80
CA PHE A 429 -23.03 -14.18 -2.83
C PHE A 429 -23.79 -15.48 -2.51
N TRP A 430 -23.45 -16.57 -3.19
CA TRP A 430 -24.10 -17.87 -2.95
C TRP A 430 -23.67 -18.50 -1.62
N GLY A 431 -22.48 -18.18 -1.13
CA GLY A 431 -22.06 -18.52 0.24
C GLY A 431 -22.92 -17.85 1.30
N ALA A 432 -23.33 -16.60 1.07
CA ALA A 432 -24.18 -15.85 1.98
C ALA A 432 -25.67 -16.20 1.88
N VAL A 433 -26.22 -16.35 0.67
CA VAL A 433 -27.65 -16.61 0.45
C VAL A 433 -28.01 -18.09 0.60
N GLY A 434 -27.04 -18.98 0.40
CA GLY A 434 -27.27 -20.42 0.39
C GLY A 434 -27.94 -20.88 -0.91
N TYR A 435 -27.65 -22.11 -1.30
CA TYR A 435 -28.26 -22.78 -2.44
C TYR A 435 -29.33 -23.78 -1.95
N PRO A 436 -30.60 -23.64 -2.37
CA PRO A 436 -31.65 -24.58 -1.99
C PRO A 436 -31.45 -25.91 -2.74
N LEU A 437 -31.26 -27.00 -2.00
CA LEU A 437 -31.21 -28.36 -2.54
C LEU A 437 -32.61 -29.00 -2.53
N PRO A 438 -32.88 -29.95 -3.46
CA PRO A 438 -34.06 -30.80 -3.38
C PRO A 438 -34.13 -31.48 -2.01
N GLY A 439 -35.26 -31.36 -1.30
CA GLY A 439 -35.42 -31.87 0.07
C GLY A 439 -35.41 -30.81 1.18
N GLY A 440 -35.38 -29.51 0.84
CA GLY A 440 -35.56 -28.43 1.82
C GLY A 440 -34.30 -28.03 2.60
N HIS A 441 -33.16 -28.66 2.32
CA HIS A 441 -31.87 -28.28 2.89
C HIS A 441 -31.22 -27.16 2.07
N THR A 442 -30.67 -26.14 2.73
CA THR A 442 -29.89 -25.08 2.10
C THR A 442 -28.40 -25.35 2.30
N TRP A 443 -27.64 -25.40 1.22
CA TRP A 443 -26.18 -25.54 1.27
C TRP A 443 -25.49 -24.19 1.19
N TYR A 444 -24.54 -23.92 2.09
CA TYR A 444 -23.78 -22.68 2.12
C TYR A 444 -22.33 -22.97 1.74
N PHE A 445 -21.75 -22.13 0.89
CA PHE A 445 -20.31 -22.14 0.66
C PHE A 445 -19.60 -21.50 1.85
N SER A 446 -18.48 -22.09 2.28
CA SER A 446 -17.59 -21.41 3.22
C SER A 446 -16.90 -20.22 2.53
N PRO A 447 -16.57 -19.15 3.27
CA PRO A 447 -15.80 -18.03 2.72
C PRO A 447 -14.48 -18.47 2.07
N THR A 448 -13.87 -19.55 2.57
CA THR A 448 -12.65 -20.12 2.01
C THR A 448 -12.82 -20.66 0.59
N VAL A 449 -14.01 -21.15 0.22
CA VAL A 449 -14.30 -21.59 -1.15
C VAL A 449 -14.35 -20.39 -2.09
N ALA A 450 -14.87 -19.25 -1.64
CA ALA A 450 -14.86 -18.02 -2.44
C ALA A 450 -13.43 -17.52 -2.68
N GLU A 451 -12.54 -17.62 -1.69
CA GLU A 451 -11.12 -17.31 -1.90
C GLU A 451 -10.46 -18.30 -2.86
N ALA A 452 -10.68 -19.60 -2.68
CA ALA A 452 -10.15 -20.65 -3.56
C ALA A 452 -10.70 -20.56 -5.00
N SER A 453 -11.90 -20.00 -5.19
CA SER A 453 -12.50 -19.86 -6.52
C SER A 453 -11.63 -19.06 -7.48
N THR A 454 -10.90 -18.06 -6.98
CA THR A 454 -9.99 -17.25 -7.79
C THR A 454 -8.88 -18.09 -8.41
N VAL A 455 -8.31 -19.02 -7.64
CA VAL A 455 -7.29 -19.98 -8.09
C VAL A 455 -7.88 -21.01 -9.04
N ILE A 456 -9.11 -21.48 -8.79
CA ILE A 456 -9.79 -22.42 -9.68
C ILE A 456 -10.05 -21.77 -11.06
N ILE A 457 -10.50 -20.52 -11.07
CA ILE A 457 -10.70 -19.77 -12.32
C ILE A 457 -9.38 -19.61 -13.07
N MET A 458 -8.29 -19.31 -12.37
CA MET A 458 -6.95 -19.27 -12.96
C MET A 458 -6.58 -20.60 -13.62
N ALA A 459 -6.73 -21.71 -12.89
CA ALA A 459 -6.41 -23.04 -13.40
C ALA A 459 -7.23 -23.37 -14.66
N ILE A 460 -8.54 -23.07 -14.65
CA ILE A 460 -9.41 -23.29 -15.80
C ILE A 460 -8.96 -22.45 -17.01
N VAL A 461 -8.68 -21.16 -16.80
CA VAL A 461 -8.24 -20.27 -17.89
C VAL A 461 -6.91 -20.73 -18.46
N LEU A 462 -5.93 -21.08 -17.62
CA LEU A 462 -4.62 -21.52 -18.10
C LEU A 462 -4.64 -22.89 -18.78
N LEU A 463 -5.56 -23.79 -18.39
CA LEU A 463 -5.78 -25.05 -19.11
C LEU A 463 -6.33 -24.82 -20.52
N ILE A 464 -7.13 -23.77 -20.72
CA ILE A 464 -7.70 -23.42 -22.03
C ILE A 464 -6.72 -22.55 -22.84
N ARG A 465 -6.04 -21.62 -22.19
CA ARG A 465 -5.13 -20.64 -22.81
C ARG A 465 -3.93 -20.38 -21.88
N PRO A 466 -2.82 -21.13 -22.05
CA PRO A 466 -1.66 -21.06 -21.17
C PRO A 466 -0.98 -19.68 -21.08
N SER A 467 -1.07 -18.85 -22.13
CA SER A 467 -0.53 -17.49 -22.14
C SER A 467 -1.43 -16.46 -21.41
N GLY A 468 -2.61 -16.88 -20.93
CA GLY A 468 -3.64 -15.99 -20.42
C GLY A 468 -4.52 -15.38 -21.53
N LEU A 469 -5.59 -14.69 -21.16
CA LEU A 469 -6.66 -14.28 -22.08
C LEU A 469 -6.24 -13.30 -23.18
N LEU A 470 -5.26 -12.43 -22.92
CA LEU A 470 -4.72 -11.52 -23.91
C LEU A 470 -3.22 -11.73 -24.13
N GLY A 471 -2.61 -12.74 -23.52
CA GLY A 471 -1.19 -13.04 -23.74
C GLY A 471 -0.91 -13.44 -25.19
N GLU A 472 0.23 -12.99 -25.70
CA GLU A 472 0.79 -13.50 -26.94
C GLU A 472 1.32 -14.91 -26.70
N SER A 473 1.07 -15.80 -27.66
CA SER A 473 1.77 -17.08 -27.74
C SER A 473 3.13 -16.78 -28.33
N ASP A 474 4.20 -17.16 -27.62
CA ASP A 474 5.53 -17.20 -28.21
C ASP A 474 5.53 -18.28 -29.31
N GLU A 475 5.29 -17.85 -30.54
CA GLU A 475 5.68 -18.53 -31.78
C GLU A 475 6.69 -17.68 -32.54
#